data_AF-E7AAJ9-F1
#
_entry.id   AF-E7AAJ9-F1
#
_cell.length_a   1.000
_cell.length_b   1.000
_cell.length_c   1.000
_cell.angle_alpha   90.00
_cell.angle_beta   90.00
_cell.angle_gamma   90.00
#
_symmetry.space_group_name_H-M   'P 1'
#
loop_
_entity.id
_entity.type
_entity.pdbx_description
1 polymer ?
#
loop_
_entity_poly.entity_id
_entity_poly.type
_entity_poly.pdbx_seq_one_letter_code
_entity_poly.pdbx_strand_id
1 'polypeptide(L)'
;MFNFLEKNPFFFTLAFVVAFAIAGIVEILPNFFKSARPIEGLKPYSILETAGRQVYIKEGCYNCHSQLIRPFQAEVQRYGAYSLSGEYAYDRPFLWGSRRIGPDLHRVGDVRTTAWHEKHMLEPTSVVPGSIMPAYKHLFKKDSDFDTAYAEAFTEKKVFGVPYDAPNGVKLGDVKEAKARFLAEAKAIVDNMQNPEITTALKEGKVKEIVALIAYLNSLGQARIDLGGAHAGLASSRPTSANKE
;
A
#
# COMPACT_ATOMS: atom_id res chain seq x y z
N MET A 1 0.47 -2.22 53.57
CA MET A 1 -0.19 -3.32 52.82
C MET A 1 0.71 -3.96 51.76
N PHE A 2 1.70 -3.25 51.18
CA PHE A 2 2.58 -3.79 50.11
C PHE A 2 3.99 -4.23 50.54
N ASN A 3 4.35 -4.08 51.82
CA ASN A 3 5.69 -4.38 52.37
C ASN A 3 6.20 -5.82 52.05
N PHE A 4 5.29 -6.80 51.93
CA PHE A 4 5.65 -8.15 51.51
C PHE A 4 6.09 -8.21 50.04
N LEU A 5 5.36 -7.57 49.14
CA LEU A 5 5.68 -7.55 47.70
C LEU A 5 6.97 -6.76 47.45
N GLU A 6 7.13 -5.60 48.08
CA GLU A 6 8.32 -4.74 47.94
C GLU A 6 9.62 -5.43 48.36
N LYS A 7 9.56 -6.32 49.36
CA LYS A 7 10.71 -7.06 49.88
C LYS A 7 10.99 -8.37 49.16
N ASN A 8 10.06 -8.85 48.34
CA ASN A 8 10.20 -10.13 47.63
C ASN A 8 10.18 -9.90 46.11
N PRO A 9 11.35 -9.71 45.48
CA PRO A 9 11.46 -9.39 44.05
C PRO A 9 10.72 -10.38 43.14
N PHE A 10 10.74 -11.68 43.47
CA PHE A 10 10.04 -12.71 42.70
C PHE A 10 8.52 -12.46 42.61
N PHE A 11 7.86 -12.23 43.74
CA PHE A 11 6.41 -12.00 43.78
C PHE A 11 6.04 -10.63 43.19
N PHE A 12 6.91 -9.63 43.34
CA PHE A 12 6.75 -8.33 42.68
C PHE A 12 6.79 -8.45 41.15
N THR A 13 7.77 -9.16 40.61
CA THR A 13 7.87 -9.41 39.16
C THR A 13 6.65 -10.16 38.64
N LEU A 14 6.17 -11.18 39.36
CA LEU A 14 4.97 -11.92 38.95
C LEU A 14 3.73 -11.01 38.92
N ALA A 15 3.52 -10.19 39.96
CA ALA A 15 2.42 -9.24 40.01
C ALA A 15 2.50 -8.20 38.89
N PHE A 16 3.70 -7.70 38.59
CA PHE A 16 3.93 -6.77 37.47
C PHE A 16 3.60 -7.40 36.12
N VAL A 17 4.07 -8.62 35.86
CA VAL A 17 3.79 -9.33 34.60
C VAL A 17 2.30 -9.58 34.43
N VAL A 18 1.59 -10.00 35.48
CA VAL A 18 0.14 -10.19 35.44
C VAL A 18 -0.58 -8.87 35.16
N ALA A 19 -0.24 -7.81 35.89
CA ALA A 19 -0.86 -6.50 35.70
C ALA A 19 -0.63 -5.95 34.28
N PHE A 20 0.58 -6.08 33.75
CA PHE A 20 0.93 -5.66 32.39
C PHE A 20 0.23 -6.52 31.32
N ALA A 21 0.14 -7.84 31.53
CA ALA A 21 -0.49 -8.76 30.59
C ALA A 21 -1.99 -8.50 30.43
N ILE A 22 -2.68 -8.02 31.47
CA ILE A 22 -4.11 -7.68 31.39
C ILE A 22 -4.37 -6.65 30.29
N ALA A 23 -3.55 -5.60 30.18
CA ALA A 23 -3.71 -4.59 29.13
C ALA A 23 -3.57 -5.21 27.72
N GLY A 24 -2.54 -6.04 27.52
CA GLY A 24 -2.34 -6.75 26.25
C GLY A 24 -3.50 -7.70 25.91
N ILE A 25 -4.00 -8.46 26.88
CA ILE A 25 -5.14 -9.39 26.69
C ILE A 25 -6.39 -8.61 26.29
N VAL A 26 -6.69 -7.49 26.96
CA VAL A 26 -7.92 -6.71 26.74
C VAL A 26 -7.87 -5.95 25.41
N GLU A 27 -6.72 -5.40 25.01
CA GLU A 27 -6.61 -4.61 23.78
C GLU A 27 -6.37 -5.46 22.53
N ILE A 28 -5.54 -6.51 22.64
CA ILE A 28 -5.07 -7.25 21.46
C ILE A 28 -6.06 -8.36 21.10
N LEU A 29 -6.46 -9.22 22.05
CA LEU A 29 -7.21 -10.43 21.72
C LEU A 29 -8.58 -10.15 21.08
N PRO A 30 -9.42 -9.22 21.57
CA PRO A 30 -10.71 -8.95 20.94
C PRO A 30 -10.59 -8.50 19.47
N ASN A 31 -9.52 -7.78 19.14
CA ASN A 31 -9.26 -7.29 17.79
C ASN A 31 -8.77 -8.40 16.85
N PHE A 32 -8.04 -9.40 17.35
CA PHE A 32 -7.72 -10.60 16.56
C PHE A 32 -8.96 -11.42 16.21
N PHE A 33 -9.91 -11.56 17.14
CA PHE A 33 -11.17 -12.28 16.88
C PHE A 33 -12.12 -11.51 15.95
N LYS A 34 -12.06 -10.17 15.98
CA LYS A 34 -12.80 -9.27 15.10
C LYS A 34 -11.94 -8.78 13.93
N SER A 35 -11.05 -9.64 13.40
CA SER A 35 -10.15 -9.31 12.29
C SER A 35 -10.86 -8.48 11.23
N ALA A 36 -10.22 -7.43 10.72
CA ALA A 36 -10.77 -6.59 9.68
C ALA A 36 -11.17 -7.45 8.48
N ARG A 37 -12.49 -7.64 8.29
CA ARG A 37 -13.01 -8.35 7.13
C ARG A 37 -12.72 -7.50 5.91
N PRO A 38 -12.21 -8.07 4.81
CA PRO A 38 -12.05 -7.32 3.58
C PRO A 38 -13.39 -6.72 3.18
N ILE A 39 -13.37 -5.49 2.67
CA ILE A 39 -14.56 -4.91 2.06
C ILE A 39 -14.95 -5.73 0.83
N GLU A 40 -16.21 -5.65 0.44
CA GLU A 40 -16.72 -6.36 -0.74
C GLU A 40 -15.93 -5.94 -1.99
N GLY A 41 -15.59 -6.93 -2.81
CA GLY A 41 -14.86 -6.70 -4.06
C GLY A 41 -13.36 -6.40 -3.91
N LEU A 42 -12.81 -6.32 -2.69
CA LEU A 42 -11.39 -6.05 -2.49
C LEU A 42 -10.53 -7.22 -3.00
N LYS A 43 -9.69 -6.91 -3.99
CA LYS A 43 -8.67 -7.81 -4.53
C LYS A 43 -7.35 -7.65 -3.78
N PRO A 44 -6.58 -8.74 -3.59
CA PRO A 44 -5.21 -8.63 -3.09
C PRO A 44 -4.32 -7.90 -4.10
N TYR A 45 -3.14 -7.48 -3.66
CA TYR A 45 -2.19 -6.81 -4.54
C TYR A 45 -1.72 -7.75 -5.67
N SER A 46 -1.48 -7.20 -6.86
CA SER A 46 -0.73 -7.92 -7.88
C SER A 46 0.74 -8.07 -7.48
N ILE A 47 1.49 -8.94 -8.17
CA ILE A 47 2.94 -9.09 -7.86
C ILE A 47 3.69 -7.78 -8.13
N LEU A 48 3.29 -7.02 -9.16
CA LEU A 48 3.92 -5.74 -9.47
C LEU A 48 3.61 -4.70 -8.38
N GLU A 49 2.37 -4.67 -7.90
CA GLU A 49 1.95 -3.83 -6.78
C GLU A 49 2.65 -4.24 -5.47
N THR A 50 2.80 -5.55 -5.19
CA THR A 50 3.55 -6.06 -4.03
C THR A 50 5.01 -5.64 -4.11
N ALA A 51 5.65 -5.78 -5.27
CA ALA A 51 7.02 -5.28 -5.48
C ALA A 51 7.12 -3.76 -5.25
N GLY A 52 6.13 -2.99 -5.74
CA GLY A 52 6.06 -1.55 -5.54
C GLY A 52 5.86 -1.15 -4.09
N ARG A 53 5.05 -1.91 -3.36
CA ARG A 53 4.81 -1.74 -1.93
C ARG A 53 6.10 -2.00 -1.13
N GLN A 54 6.88 -3.00 -1.51
CA GLN A 54 8.20 -3.24 -0.93
C GLN A 54 9.17 -2.09 -1.19
N VAL A 55 9.16 -1.51 -2.40
CA VAL A 55 9.92 -0.28 -2.70
C VAL A 55 9.45 0.87 -1.81
N TYR A 56 8.14 1.07 -1.64
CA TYR A 56 7.58 2.12 -0.78
C TYR A 56 8.04 1.99 0.69
N ILE A 57 8.11 0.76 1.21
CA ILE A 57 8.62 0.45 2.55
C ILE A 57 10.13 0.71 2.63
N LYS A 58 10.89 0.17 1.68
CA LYS A 58 12.35 0.29 1.59
C LYS A 58 12.82 1.75 1.53
N GLU A 59 12.11 2.58 0.79
CA GLU A 59 12.40 4.01 0.64
C GLU A 59 11.86 4.85 1.81
N GLY A 60 11.16 4.24 2.78
CA GLY A 60 10.70 4.90 3.98
C GLY A 60 9.60 5.94 3.74
N CYS A 61 8.84 5.82 2.65
CA CYS A 61 7.82 6.80 2.27
C CYS A 61 6.75 6.99 3.35
N TYR A 62 6.45 5.94 4.13
CA TYR A 62 5.51 5.94 5.25
C TYR A 62 5.91 6.87 6.41
N ASN A 63 7.17 7.32 6.47
CA ASN A 63 7.61 8.30 7.48
C ASN A 63 7.13 9.73 7.18
N CYS A 64 6.84 10.01 5.90
CA CYS A 64 6.39 11.31 5.42
C CYS A 64 4.93 11.32 5.01
N HIS A 65 4.39 10.17 4.59
CA HIS A 65 3.06 10.02 4.05
C HIS A 65 2.27 9.01 4.87
N SER A 66 1.05 9.40 5.25
CA SER A 66 0.08 8.45 5.78
C SER A 66 -0.71 7.80 4.66
N GLN A 67 -1.34 6.67 4.99
CA GLN A 67 -2.35 6.00 4.18
C GLN A 67 -3.55 5.71 5.08
N LEU A 68 -4.09 6.74 5.74
CA LEU A 68 -5.21 6.64 6.66
C LEU A 68 -5.93 7.98 6.74
N ILE A 69 -6.98 8.12 5.93
CA ILE A 69 -7.86 9.28 5.89
C ILE A 69 -8.87 9.16 7.03
N ARG A 70 -8.85 10.14 7.93
CA ARG A 70 -9.73 10.16 9.11
C ARG A 70 -11.15 10.61 8.72
N PRO A 71 -12.19 10.21 9.47
CA PRO A 71 -13.59 10.52 9.17
C PRO A 71 -13.97 11.97 9.58
N PHE A 72 -13.15 12.95 9.19
CA PHE A 72 -13.45 14.37 9.33
C PHE A 72 -13.79 14.96 7.98
N GLN A 73 -14.79 15.85 7.93
CA GLN A 73 -15.22 16.50 6.69
C GLN A 73 -14.05 17.16 5.94
N ALA A 74 -13.16 17.85 6.65
CA ALA A 74 -12.00 18.51 6.06
C ALA A 74 -10.98 17.53 5.44
N GLU A 75 -10.83 16.32 6.00
CA GLU A 75 -9.98 15.29 5.39
C GLU A 75 -10.65 14.68 4.17
N VAL A 76 -11.95 14.42 4.26
CA VAL A 76 -12.70 13.82 3.16
C VAL A 76 -12.72 14.75 1.94
N GLN A 77 -12.90 16.05 2.16
CA GLN A 77 -12.83 17.05 1.10
C GLN A 77 -11.44 17.17 0.46
N ARG A 78 -10.38 16.91 1.24
CA ARG A 78 -9.00 17.05 0.78
C ARG A 78 -8.47 15.81 0.05
N TYR A 79 -8.77 14.62 0.58
CA TYR A 79 -8.16 13.36 0.15
C TYR A 79 -9.15 12.35 -0.44
N GLY A 80 -10.46 12.59 -0.32
CA GLY A 80 -11.50 11.64 -0.75
C GLY A 80 -12.08 10.83 0.40
N ALA A 81 -12.81 9.75 0.09
CA ALA A 81 -13.53 8.96 1.10
C ALA A 81 -12.61 8.51 2.25
N TYR A 82 -13.10 8.61 3.49
CA TYR A 82 -12.38 8.17 4.67
C TYR A 82 -12.03 6.68 4.58
N SER A 83 -10.97 6.27 5.27
CA SER A 83 -10.44 4.92 5.16
C SER A 83 -11.24 3.94 6.00
N LEU A 84 -11.49 2.75 5.45
CA LEU A 84 -12.18 1.65 6.11
C LEU A 84 -11.16 0.60 6.56
N SER A 85 -11.38 0.00 7.73
CA SER A 85 -10.49 -1.03 8.26
C SER A 85 -10.33 -2.22 7.31
N GLY A 86 -11.40 -2.58 6.58
CA GLY A 86 -11.39 -3.68 5.62
C GLY A 86 -10.53 -3.45 4.38
N GLU A 87 -10.16 -2.20 4.06
CA GLU A 87 -9.26 -1.89 2.93
C GLU A 87 -7.82 -2.37 3.19
N TYR A 88 -7.46 -2.52 4.47
CA TYR A 88 -6.15 -2.98 4.92
C TYR A 88 -6.11 -4.47 5.25
N ALA A 89 -7.17 -5.23 4.95
CA ALA A 89 -7.28 -6.65 5.34
C ALA A 89 -6.14 -7.52 4.77
N TYR A 90 -5.52 -7.08 3.68
CA TYR A 90 -4.40 -7.77 3.04
C TYR A 90 -3.03 -7.16 3.37
N ASP A 91 -2.97 -6.02 4.07
CA ASP A 91 -1.73 -5.27 4.26
C ASP A 91 -0.88 -5.86 5.39
N ARG A 92 0.31 -6.36 5.02
CA ARG A 92 1.27 -6.92 5.98
C ARG A 92 2.66 -6.35 5.73
N PRO A 93 3.21 -5.49 6.61
CA PRO A 93 2.52 -4.82 7.72
C PRO A 93 1.54 -3.73 7.24
N PHE A 94 0.71 -3.19 8.13
CA PHE A 94 -0.09 -2.01 7.77
C PHE A 94 0.79 -0.79 7.49
N LEU A 95 0.37 0.10 6.59
CA LEU A 95 1.11 1.32 6.19
C LEU A 95 0.34 2.63 6.45
N TRP A 96 -0.48 2.64 7.51
CA TRP A 96 -1.33 3.79 7.88
C TRP A 96 -0.55 5.09 8.06
N GLY A 97 0.73 4.99 8.46
CA GLY A 97 1.61 6.12 8.76
C GLY A 97 1.26 6.82 10.07
N SER A 98 2.24 7.51 10.66
CA SER A 98 2.10 8.20 11.95
C SER A 98 2.37 9.71 11.84
N ARG A 99 2.82 10.18 10.67
CA ARG A 99 3.18 11.57 10.40
C ARG A 99 2.81 11.96 8.97
N ARG A 100 2.50 13.24 8.77
CA ARG A 100 2.23 13.85 7.46
C ARG A 100 3.17 15.05 7.25
N ILE A 101 4.28 14.79 6.59
CA ILE A 101 5.13 15.83 5.99
C ILE A 101 4.61 16.11 4.57
N GLY A 102 4.32 15.04 3.83
CA GLY A 102 3.54 15.09 2.60
C GLY A 102 2.05 14.77 2.84
N PRO A 103 1.22 14.86 1.79
CA PRO A 103 -0.20 14.51 1.86
C PRO A 103 -0.43 13.01 2.15
N ASP A 104 -1.64 12.67 2.61
CA ASP A 104 -2.10 11.29 2.67
C ASP A 104 -2.19 10.68 1.26
N LEU A 105 -1.83 9.41 1.11
CA LEU A 105 -1.74 8.72 -0.17
C LEU A 105 -2.81 7.65 -0.38
N HIS A 106 -3.73 7.40 0.56
CA HIS A 106 -4.62 6.23 0.48
C HIS A 106 -5.57 6.25 -0.75
N ARG A 107 -5.76 7.42 -1.37
CA ARG A 107 -6.59 7.62 -2.58
C ARG A 107 -5.80 8.22 -3.75
N VAL A 108 -4.46 8.17 -3.72
CA VAL A 108 -3.64 8.87 -4.71
C VAL A 108 -3.83 8.33 -6.13
N GLY A 109 -4.11 7.04 -6.28
CA GLY A 109 -4.37 6.39 -7.56
C GLY A 109 -5.67 6.85 -8.24
N ASP A 110 -6.61 7.43 -7.48
CA ASP A 110 -7.86 7.97 -8.03
C ASP A 110 -7.66 9.36 -8.65
N VAL A 111 -6.57 10.06 -8.30
CA VAL A 111 -6.37 11.49 -8.61
C VAL A 111 -5.11 11.81 -9.41
N ARG A 112 -4.08 10.96 -9.40
CA ARG A 112 -2.82 11.19 -10.12
C ARG A 112 -2.64 10.20 -11.26
N THR A 113 -1.97 10.66 -12.30
CA THR A 113 -1.64 9.83 -13.48
C THR A 113 -0.25 9.24 -13.33
N THR A 114 0.01 8.13 -14.03
CA THR A 114 1.34 7.51 -14.14
C THR A 114 2.42 8.54 -14.53
N ALA A 115 2.16 9.37 -15.54
CA ALA A 115 3.09 10.41 -15.98
C ALA A 115 3.33 11.49 -14.92
N TRP A 116 2.33 11.81 -14.10
CA TRP A 116 2.52 12.71 -12.95
C TRP A 116 3.43 12.07 -11.91
N HIS A 117 3.19 10.81 -11.55
CA HIS A 117 4.03 10.09 -10.59
C HIS A 117 5.48 9.97 -11.08
N GLU A 118 5.69 9.67 -12.36
CA GLU A 118 7.00 9.62 -12.97
C GLU A 118 7.76 10.93 -12.78
N LYS A 119 7.17 12.07 -13.19
CA LYS A 119 7.80 13.39 -13.05
C LYS A 119 8.02 13.77 -11.59
N HIS A 120 7.04 13.51 -10.74
CA HIS A 120 7.13 13.81 -9.31
C HIS A 120 8.25 13.03 -8.63
N MET A 121 8.41 11.74 -8.94
CA MET A 121 9.48 10.93 -8.34
C MET A 121 10.86 11.30 -8.90
N LEU A 122 10.94 11.72 -10.16
CA LEU A 122 12.18 12.17 -10.77
C LEU A 122 12.64 13.52 -10.21
N GLU A 123 11.73 14.48 -10.12
CA GLU A 123 11.99 15.84 -9.64
C GLU A 123 10.72 16.44 -9.02
N PRO A 124 10.48 16.28 -7.71
CA PRO A 124 9.23 16.69 -7.07
C PRO A 124 8.92 18.19 -7.26
N THR A 125 9.98 19.02 -7.24
CA THR A 125 9.87 20.48 -7.40
C THR A 125 9.40 20.92 -8.78
N SER A 126 9.55 20.05 -9.79
CA SER A 126 9.13 20.35 -11.17
C SER A 126 7.61 20.31 -11.38
N VAL A 127 6.89 19.58 -10.52
CA VAL A 127 5.42 19.44 -10.60
C VAL A 127 4.71 20.03 -9.39
N VAL A 128 5.39 20.13 -8.25
CA VAL A 128 4.89 20.80 -7.05
C VAL A 128 5.96 21.81 -6.60
N PRO A 129 5.82 23.09 -7.00
CA PRO A 129 6.74 24.13 -6.57
C PRO A 129 6.82 24.20 -5.04
N GLY A 130 8.05 24.26 -4.50
CA GLY A 130 8.27 24.27 -3.05
C GLY A 130 8.11 22.91 -2.36
N SER A 131 7.99 21.80 -3.11
CA SER A 131 8.02 20.45 -2.52
C SER A 131 9.31 20.22 -1.75
N ILE A 132 9.18 19.71 -0.53
CA ILE A 132 10.28 19.27 0.33
C ILE A 132 10.54 17.75 0.22
N MET A 133 9.82 17.06 -0.67
CA MET A 133 10.03 15.64 -0.92
C MET A 133 11.39 15.43 -1.60
N PRO A 134 12.20 14.43 -1.17
CA PRO A 134 13.42 14.07 -1.88
C PRO A 134 13.14 13.55 -3.29
N ALA A 135 14.07 13.76 -4.22
CA ALA A 135 14.02 13.16 -5.54
C ALA A 135 14.51 11.69 -5.49
N TYR A 136 13.77 10.78 -6.12
CA TYR A 136 14.02 9.33 -6.13
C TYR A 136 14.61 8.84 -7.46
N LYS A 137 15.59 9.60 -7.99
CA LYS A 137 16.22 9.33 -9.31
C LYS A 137 16.83 7.93 -9.43
N HIS A 138 17.24 7.32 -8.31
CA HIS A 138 17.80 5.97 -8.28
C HIS A 138 16.80 4.87 -8.62
N LEU A 139 15.50 5.08 -8.38
CA LEU A 139 14.45 4.10 -8.69
C LEU A 139 14.29 3.86 -10.20
N PHE A 140 14.73 4.81 -11.03
CA PHE A 140 14.76 4.68 -12.48
C PHE A 140 15.89 3.76 -12.98
N LYS A 141 16.92 3.54 -12.14
CA LYS A 141 18.11 2.75 -12.49
C LYS A 141 18.04 1.33 -11.96
N LYS A 142 17.49 1.14 -10.76
CA LYS A 142 17.39 -0.16 -10.07
C LYS A 142 16.26 -1.01 -10.63
N ASP A 143 16.51 -2.31 -10.73
CA ASP A 143 15.52 -3.30 -11.13
C ASP A 143 14.68 -3.73 -9.92
N SER A 144 13.40 -4.00 -10.13
CA SER A 144 12.50 -4.49 -9.09
C SER A 144 12.71 -5.98 -8.81
N ASP A 145 12.54 -6.35 -7.55
CA ASP A 145 12.73 -7.73 -7.09
C ASP A 145 11.42 -8.53 -7.21
N PHE A 146 11.28 -9.22 -8.34
CA PHE A 146 10.14 -10.09 -8.60
C PHE A 146 10.10 -11.30 -7.66
N ASP A 147 11.24 -11.91 -7.36
CA ASP A 147 11.29 -13.19 -6.63
C ASP A 147 10.85 -12.98 -5.17
N THR A 148 11.32 -11.89 -4.54
CA THR A 148 10.86 -11.51 -3.19
C THR A 148 9.38 -11.15 -3.18
N ALA A 149 8.89 -10.38 -4.17
CA ALA A 149 7.47 -10.03 -4.25
C ALA A 149 6.56 -11.25 -4.47
N TYR A 150 6.99 -12.21 -5.29
CA TYR A 150 6.28 -13.48 -5.46
C TYR A 150 6.27 -14.30 -4.17
N ALA A 151 7.40 -14.38 -3.47
CA ALA A 151 7.50 -15.11 -2.20
C ALA A 151 6.59 -14.51 -1.11
N GLU A 152 6.46 -13.18 -1.05
CA GLU A 152 5.52 -12.51 -0.15
C GLU A 152 4.07 -12.82 -0.51
N ALA A 153 3.66 -12.62 -1.77
CA ALA A 153 2.31 -12.93 -2.23
C ALA A 153 1.95 -14.42 -2.03
N PHE A 154 2.90 -15.32 -2.22
CA PHE A 154 2.74 -16.75 -1.95
C PHE A 154 2.55 -17.01 -0.44
N THR A 155 3.30 -16.32 0.41
CA THR A 155 3.16 -16.40 1.87
C THR A 155 1.81 -15.87 2.32
N GLU A 156 1.37 -14.74 1.79
CA GLU A 156 0.03 -14.17 2.01
C GLU A 156 -1.08 -15.16 1.65
N LYS A 157 -0.97 -15.80 0.49
CA LYS A 157 -1.90 -16.85 0.06
C LYS A 157 -1.91 -18.03 1.03
N LYS A 158 -0.74 -18.57 1.39
CA LYS A 158 -0.62 -19.85 2.10
C LYS A 158 -0.80 -19.74 3.61
N VAL A 159 -0.24 -18.70 4.22
CA VAL A 159 -0.21 -18.53 5.68
C VAL A 159 -1.40 -17.72 6.16
N PHE A 160 -1.78 -16.68 5.40
CA PHE A 160 -2.79 -15.73 5.83
C PHE A 160 -4.14 -15.88 5.11
N GLY A 161 -4.25 -16.86 4.21
CA GLY A 161 -5.50 -17.16 3.51
C GLY A 161 -5.98 -16.04 2.59
N VAL A 162 -5.07 -15.17 2.13
CA VAL A 162 -5.41 -14.10 1.18
C VAL A 162 -5.89 -14.75 -0.13
N PRO A 163 -7.01 -14.30 -0.74
CA PRO A 163 -7.70 -15.02 -1.81
C PRO A 163 -7.04 -14.86 -3.19
N TYR A 164 -5.74 -15.15 -3.27
CA TYR A 164 -5.06 -15.35 -4.55
C TYR A 164 -5.57 -16.64 -5.22
N ASP A 165 -5.73 -16.59 -6.54
CA ASP A 165 -6.31 -17.65 -7.39
C ASP A 165 -7.79 -17.99 -7.11
N ALA A 166 -8.50 -17.18 -6.32
CA ALA A 166 -9.96 -17.27 -6.21
C ALA A 166 -10.65 -16.77 -7.50
N PRO A 167 -11.90 -17.17 -7.80
CA PRO A 167 -12.61 -16.78 -9.03
C PRO A 167 -12.64 -15.26 -9.31
N ASN A 168 -12.72 -14.45 -8.25
CA ASN A 168 -12.71 -12.98 -8.33
C ASN A 168 -11.40 -12.36 -7.79
N GLY A 169 -10.39 -13.17 -7.51
CA GLY A 169 -9.10 -12.75 -6.95
C GLY A 169 -8.03 -12.51 -7.99
N VAL A 170 -6.85 -12.07 -7.54
CA VAL A 170 -5.67 -12.00 -8.41
C VAL A 170 -5.11 -13.40 -8.58
N LYS A 171 -4.98 -13.87 -9.82
CA LYS A 171 -4.32 -15.16 -10.10
C LYS A 171 -2.80 -15.02 -9.96
N LEU A 172 -2.26 -15.72 -8.97
CA LEU A 172 -0.83 -15.83 -8.66
C LEU A 172 -0.18 -16.90 -9.54
N GLY A 173 -0.82 -18.06 -9.70
CA GLY A 173 -0.34 -19.13 -10.57
C GLY A 173 1.06 -19.67 -10.21
N ASP A 174 1.69 -20.34 -11.19
CA ASP A 174 3.09 -20.73 -11.08
C ASP A 174 4.03 -19.54 -11.32
N VAL A 175 5.32 -19.70 -11.00
CA VAL A 175 6.32 -18.63 -11.13
C VAL A 175 6.43 -18.08 -12.57
N LYS A 176 6.20 -18.91 -13.59
CA LYS A 176 6.31 -18.51 -14.99
C LYS A 176 5.11 -17.67 -15.43
N GLU A 177 3.90 -18.13 -15.12
CA GLU A 177 2.65 -17.41 -15.32
C GLU A 177 2.65 -16.08 -14.56
N ALA A 178 3.09 -16.10 -13.30
CA ALA A 178 3.30 -14.93 -12.46
C ALA A 178 4.23 -13.91 -13.12
N LYS A 179 5.38 -14.35 -13.63
CA LYS A 179 6.35 -13.46 -14.29
C LYS A 179 5.81 -12.88 -15.60
N ALA A 180 5.06 -13.66 -16.37
CA ALA A 180 4.40 -13.17 -17.57
C ALA A 180 3.37 -12.05 -17.25
N ARG A 181 2.56 -12.24 -16.19
CA ARG A 181 1.60 -11.23 -15.72
C ARG A 181 2.29 -9.98 -15.20
N PHE A 182 3.35 -10.15 -14.41
CA PHE A 182 4.18 -9.06 -13.90
C PHE A 182 4.71 -8.18 -15.03
N LEU A 183 5.23 -8.79 -16.11
CA LEU A 183 5.69 -8.05 -17.29
C LEU A 183 4.54 -7.39 -18.07
N ALA A 184 3.39 -8.05 -18.18
CA ALA A 184 2.21 -7.50 -18.86
C ALA A 184 1.64 -6.27 -18.13
N GLU A 185 1.55 -6.33 -16.80
CA GLU A 185 1.15 -5.18 -15.96
C GLU A 185 2.18 -4.06 -16.02
N ALA A 186 3.48 -4.41 -15.96
CA ALA A 186 4.55 -3.42 -16.09
C ALA A 186 4.48 -2.70 -17.44
N LYS A 187 4.15 -3.41 -18.52
CA LYS A 187 3.91 -2.81 -19.83
C LYS A 187 2.77 -1.79 -19.80
N ALA A 188 1.64 -2.11 -19.17
CA ALA A 188 0.52 -1.18 -19.08
C ALA A 188 0.88 0.13 -18.33
N ILE A 189 1.76 0.04 -17.33
CA ILE A 189 2.31 1.22 -16.64
C ILE A 189 3.26 1.98 -17.56
N VAL A 190 4.24 1.29 -18.16
CA VAL A 190 5.28 1.91 -19.01
C VAL A 190 4.70 2.55 -20.27
N ASP A 191 3.62 2.02 -20.85
CA ASP A 191 2.91 2.62 -21.99
C ASP A 191 2.41 4.05 -21.67
N ASN A 192 2.23 4.37 -20.38
CA ASN A 192 1.81 5.69 -19.89
C ASN A 192 2.97 6.52 -19.27
N MET A 193 4.22 6.07 -19.44
CA MET A 193 5.44 6.78 -19.01
C MET A 193 6.13 7.48 -20.19
N GLN A 194 6.93 8.49 -19.89
CA GLN A 194 7.61 9.33 -20.87
C GLN A 194 9.10 8.97 -21.03
N ASN A 195 9.72 8.29 -20.05
CA ASN A 195 11.15 7.99 -20.07
C ASN A 195 11.50 6.81 -21.02
N PRO A 196 12.30 7.05 -22.09
CA PRO A 196 12.66 6.01 -23.06
C PRO A 196 13.58 4.91 -22.51
N GLU A 197 14.37 5.19 -21.45
CA GLU A 197 15.23 4.19 -20.82
C GLU A 197 14.41 3.10 -20.14
N ILE A 198 13.26 3.46 -19.54
CA ILE A 198 12.35 2.52 -18.90
C ILE A 198 11.70 1.59 -19.93
N THR A 199 11.28 2.15 -21.07
CA THR A 199 10.74 1.38 -22.20
C THR A 199 11.78 0.41 -22.75
N THR A 200 13.05 0.81 -22.79
CA THR A 200 14.15 -0.06 -23.25
C THR A 200 14.42 -1.19 -22.25
N ALA A 201 14.50 -0.87 -20.96
CA ALA A 201 14.68 -1.86 -19.91
C ALA A 201 13.55 -2.92 -19.90
N LEU A 202 12.30 -2.50 -20.11
CA LEU A 202 11.17 -3.42 -20.18
C LEU A 202 11.28 -4.39 -21.37
N LYS A 203 11.77 -3.94 -22.53
CA LYS A 203 12.02 -4.80 -23.70
C LYS A 203 13.08 -5.86 -23.41
N GLU A 204 14.04 -5.57 -22.53
CA GLU A 204 15.02 -6.53 -22.02
C GLU A 204 14.46 -7.45 -20.91
N GLY A 205 13.18 -7.30 -20.55
CA GLY A 205 12.53 -8.05 -19.48
C GLY A 205 12.87 -7.55 -18.07
N LYS A 206 13.47 -6.36 -17.95
CA LYS A 206 13.81 -5.73 -16.66
C LYS A 206 12.77 -4.69 -16.30
N VAL A 207 12.08 -4.88 -15.19
CA VAL A 207 11.15 -3.90 -14.64
C VAL A 207 11.91 -3.05 -13.63
N LYS A 208 11.84 -1.72 -13.76
CA LYS A 208 12.50 -0.80 -12.83
C LYS A 208 11.69 -0.62 -11.55
N GLU A 209 12.35 -0.33 -10.43
CA GLU A 209 11.70 -0.07 -9.13
C GLU A 209 10.64 1.05 -9.25
N ILE A 210 10.89 2.08 -10.06
CA ILE A 210 9.92 3.15 -10.29
C ILE A 210 8.61 2.65 -10.91
N VAL A 211 8.67 1.67 -11.82
CA VAL A 211 7.46 1.10 -12.47
C VAL A 211 6.62 0.37 -11.44
N ALA A 212 7.27 -0.44 -10.59
CA ALA A 212 6.62 -1.15 -9.51
C ALA A 212 6.01 -0.18 -8.50
N LEU A 213 6.77 0.84 -8.06
CA LEU A 213 6.28 1.86 -7.13
C LEU A 213 5.04 2.58 -7.68
N ILE A 214 5.03 2.95 -8.97
CA ILE A 214 3.87 3.60 -9.59
C ILE A 214 2.67 2.65 -9.65
N ALA A 215 2.88 1.36 -9.96
CA ALA A 215 1.79 0.37 -9.91
C ALA A 215 1.16 0.32 -8.52
N TYR A 216 1.98 0.26 -7.47
CA TYR A 216 1.48 0.31 -6.09
C TYR A 216 0.73 1.61 -5.79
N LEU A 217 1.25 2.78 -6.14
CA LEU A 217 0.56 4.06 -5.90
C LEU A 217 -0.76 4.16 -6.66
N ASN A 218 -0.82 3.67 -7.90
CA ASN A 218 -2.04 3.59 -8.69
C ASN A 218 -3.09 2.64 -8.06
N SER A 219 -2.64 1.63 -7.32
CA SER A 219 -3.52 0.69 -6.61
C SER A 219 -4.16 1.29 -5.34
N LEU A 220 -3.62 2.40 -4.81
CA LEU A 220 -4.13 3.09 -3.63
C LEU A 220 -5.34 3.95 -4.00
N GLY A 221 -6.53 3.44 -3.75
CA GLY A 221 -7.79 4.07 -4.14
C GLY A 221 -8.85 3.01 -4.40
N GLN A 222 -9.62 3.19 -5.47
CA GLN A 222 -10.68 2.26 -5.87
C GLN A 222 -10.20 1.17 -6.85
N ALA A 223 -8.96 1.25 -7.35
CA ALA A 223 -8.45 0.35 -8.40
C ALA A 223 -8.50 -1.15 -8.04
N ARG A 224 -8.37 -1.49 -6.75
CA ARG A 224 -8.43 -2.87 -6.25
C ARG A 224 -9.83 -3.33 -5.85
N ILE A 225 -10.85 -2.49 -5.98
CA ILE A 225 -12.21 -2.79 -5.55
C ILE A 225 -13.06 -3.08 -6.79
N ASP A 226 -13.46 -4.34 -6.95
CA ASP A 226 -14.34 -4.78 -8.04
C ASP A 226 -15.71 -5.14 -7.49
N LEU A 227 -16.65 -4.21 -7.59
CA LEU A 227 -18.02 -4.38 -7.10
C LEU A 227 -18.95 -5.04 -8.12
N GLY A 228 -18.44 -5.44 -9.30
CA GLY A 228 -19.30 -5.74 -10.45
C GLY A 228 -20.09 -4.50 -10.90
N GLY A 229 -20.63 -4.51 -12.12
CA GLY A 229 -21.25 -3.32 -12.75
C GLY A 229 -22.43 -2.65 -12.01
N ALA A 230 -22.84 -3.11 -10.83
CA ALA A 230 -23.99 -2.58 -10.08
C ALA A 230 -23.71 -1.24 -9.34
N HIS A 231 -22.44 -0.88 -9.11
CA HIS A 231 -22.07 0.34 -8.35
C HIS A 231 -21.19 1.32 -9.12
N ALA A 232 -21.17 1.24 -10.45
CA ALA A 232 -20.40 2.14 -11.33
C ALA A 232 -20.68 3.64 -11.10
N GLY A 233 -21.82 4.00 -10.48
CA GLY A 233 -22.17 5.38 -10.14
C GLY A 233 -21.50 5.99 -8.90
N LEU A 234 -20.83 5.18 -8.05
CA LEU A 234 -20.06 5.67 -6.89
C LEU A 234 -18.56 5.80 -7.20
N ALA A 235 -18.06 5.01 -8.15
CA ALA A 235 -16.67 5.10 -8.64
C ALA A 235 -16.47 6.17 -9.73
N SER A 236 -17.55 6.74 -10.29
CA SER A 236 -17.51 7.65 -11.44
C SER A 236 -17.37 9.13 -11.09
N SER A 237 -17.26 9.53 -9.82
CA SER A 237 -16.85 10.90 -9.48
C SER A 237 -15.33 11.06 -9.62
N ARG A 238 -14.76 10.65 -10.76
CA ARG A 238 -13.51 11.28 -11.21
C ARG A 238 -13.85 12.77 -11.34
N PRO A 239 -13.24 13.67 -10.57
CA PRO A 239 -13.34 15.07 -10.93
C PRO A 239 -12.66 15.16 -12.28
N THR A 240 -13.44 15.43 -13.33
CA THR A 240 -12.88 16.02 -14.54
C THR A 240 -12.04 17.19 -14.07
N SER A 241 -10.81 17.28 -14.54
CA SER A 241 -9.91 18.38 -14.27
C SER A 241 -10.53 19.68 -14.80
N ALA A 242 -11.48 20.22 -14.05
CA ALA A 242 -11.96 21.57 -14.19
C ALA A 242 -10.89 22.42 -13.53
N ASN A 243 -10.11 23.09 -14.39
CA ASN A 243 -9.28 24.25 -14.10
C ASN A 243 -9.60 24.87 -12.74
N LYS A 244 -8.64 24.79 -11.82
CA LYS A 244 -8.52 25.78 -10.76
C LYS A 244 -7.05 26.18 -10.67
N GLU A 245 -6.89 27.49 -10.84
CA GLU A 245 -5.71 28.33 -10.75
C GLU A 245 -4.74 27.94 -9.62
#